data_AF-A0A925FY02-F1
#
_entry.id   AF-A0A925FY02-F1
#
_cell.length_a   1.000
_cell.length_b   1.000
_cell.length_c   1.000
_cell.angle_alpha   90.00
_cell.angle_beta   90.00
_cell.angle_gamma   90.00
#
_symmetry.space_group_name_H-M   'P 1'
#
loop_
_entity.id
_entity.type
_entity.pdbx_description
1 polymer ?
#
loop_
_entity_poly.entity_id
_entity_poly.type
_entity_poly.pdbx_seq_one_letter_code
_entity_poly.pdbx_strand_id
1 'polypeptide(L)'
;MNVTSILHLHEIGGKKNQEDYLWPEAGAATVKDRVFIVCDGVGGSENGEVAARVISSEVGKALESADAKPMSEEYLAELIGKAKESLMFHATRDVLGYEMATTFSMLYLEDSRAFMGWCGDSRVYHVRNGKVLYKTEDHSLVNSLVKSGEITEEEALTHPRRNIILKAIKADYEPVEVEGHWIEDI
;
A
#
# COMPACT_ATOMS: atom_id res chain seq x y z
N MET A 1 -5.82 10.88 -19.07
CA MET A 1 -6.31 11.56 -17.84
C MET A 1 -5.33 12.67 -17.53
N ASN A 2 -5.81 13.88 -17.26
CA ASN A 2 -4.92 15.02 -17.00
C ASN A 2 -4.81 15.27 -15.50
N VAL A 3 -3.73 14.78 -14.89
CA VAL A 3 -3.35 15.17 -13.53
C VAL A 3 -2.93 16.64 -13.56
N THR A 4 -3.62 17.49 -12.81
CA THR A 4 -3.37 18.94 -12.79
C THR A 4 -2.57 19.39 -11.56
N SER A 5 -2.67 18.64 -10.47
CA SER A 5 -1.92 18.86 -9.25
C SER A 5 -1.69 17.55 -8.52
N ILE A 6 -0.58 17.48 -7.78
CA ILE A 6 -0.28 16.42 -6.85
C ILE A 6 0.12 17.10 -5.56
N LEU A 7 -0.51 16.66 -4.47
CA LEU A 7 -0.21 17.12 -3.12
C LEU A 7 0.21 15.89 -2.32
N HIS A 8 1.16 16.09 -1.42
CA HIS A 8 1.59 15.05 -0.50
C HIS A 8 1.70 15.65 0.89
N LEU A 9 1.53 14.79 1.88
CA LEU A 9 1.82 15.06 3.27
C LEU A 9 2.54 13.83 3.79
N HIS A 10 3.73 14.03 4.36
CA HIS A 10 4.54 12.95 4.88
C HIS A 10 5.23 13.45 6.15
N GLU A 11 4.72 13.03 7.30
CA GLU A 11 5.13 13.55 8.60
C GLU A 11 5.29 12.39 9.58
N ILE A 12 6.36 12.44 10.39
CA ILE A 12 6.62 11.43 11.45
C ILE A 12 5.58 11.46 12.58
N GLY A 13 4.88 12.59 12.73
CA GLY A 13 3.95 12.81 13.83
C GLY A 13 4.62 12.64 15.20
N GLY A 14 3.94 11.93 16.11
CA GLY A 14 4.43 11.65 17.46
C GLY A 14 5.31 10.39 17.60
N LYS A 15 5.75 9.79 16.48
CA LYS A 15 6.56 8.57 16.48
C LYS A 15 8.06 8.89 16.59
N LYS A 16 8.86 7.87 16.94
CA LYS A 16 10.32 8.01 17.04
C LYS A 16 11.00 7.96 15.68
N ASN A 17 10.49 7.10 14.80
CA ASN A 17 10.99 6.88 13.45
C ASN A 17 9.82 7.02 12.47
N GLN A 18 10.13 7.40 11.22
CA GLN A 18 9.17 7.34 10.13
C GLN A 18 9.32 6.00 9.44
N GLU A 19 8.26 5.18 9.48
CA GLU A 19 8.21 3.87 8.83
C GLU A 19 7.35 3.91 7.55
N ASP A 20 6.68 5.04 7.28
CA ASP A 20 5.96 5.27 6.03
C ASP A 20 6.93 5.57 4.87
N TYR A 21 6.55 5.12 3.67
CA TYR A 21 7.24 5.49 2.44
C TYR A 21 6.27 5.74 1.29
N LEU A 22 6.62 6.72 0.45
CA LEU A 22 5.85 7.11 -0.73
C LEU A 22 6.62 6.79 -2.01
N TRP A 23 5.93 6.30 -3.04
CA TRP A 23 6.41 6.32 -4.41
C TRP A 23 5.52 7.23 -5.28
N PRO A 24 6.08 8.15 -6.07
CA PRO A 24 7.44 8.66 -5.98
C PRO A 24 7.74 9.22 -4.57
N GLU A 25 9.02 9.42 -4.25
CA GLU A 25 9.43 9.96 -2.96
C GLU A 25 8.71 11.29 -2.65
N ALA A 26 8.50 11.59 -1.36
CA ALA A 26 7.81 12.79 -0.92
C ALA A 26 8.39 14.05 -1.59
N GLY A 27 7.56 14.77 -2.34
CA GLY A 27 7.94 15.99 -3.07
C GLY A 27 8.61 15.76 -4.44
N ALA A 28 8.88 14.50 -4.82
CA ALA A 28 9.46 14.17 -6.12
C ALA A 28 8.40 14.00 -7.23
N ALA A 29 7.15 13.72 -6.86
CA ALA A 29 6.08 13.49 -7.82
C ALA A 29 5.75 14.72 -8.69
N THR A 30 5.46 14.46 -9.95
CA THR A 30 5.16 15.41 -11.01
C THR A 30 3.85 15.01 -11.71
N VAL A 31 3.20 15.97 -12.37
CA VAL A 31 1.94 15.71 -13.11
C VAL A 31 2.08 14.70 -14.27
N LYS A 32 3.31 14.25 -14.58
CA LYS A 32 3.57 13.19 -15.55
C LYS A 32 3.52 11.80 -14.92
N ASP A 33 3.68 11.69 -13.61
CA ASP A 33 3.66 10.42 -12.91
C ASP A 33 2.25 9.82 -12.95
N ARG A 34 2.22 8.49 -13.05
CA ARG A 34 1.00 7.69 -13.20
C ARG A 34 0.90 6.60 -12.14
N VAL A 35 1.92 6.43 -11.32
CA VAL A 35 1.96 5.43 -10.25
C VAL A 35 2.17 6.17 -8.95
N PHE A 36 1.33 5.91 -7.97
CA PHE A 36 1.45 6.44 -6.62
C PHE A 36 1.32 5.28 -5.64
N ILE A 37 2.27 5.12 -4.73
CA ILE A 37 2.26 4.04 -3.73
C ILE A 37 2.46 4.66 -2.36
N VAL A 38 1.71 4.17 -1.39
CA VAL A 38 1.89 4.41 0.05
C VAL A 38 2.10 3.06 0.71
N CYS A 39 3.17 2.95 1.47
CA CYS A 39 3.49 1.80 2.30
C CYS A 39 3.67 2.28 3.74
N ASP A 40 3.00 1.66 4.69
CA ASP A 40 3.16 1.87 6.14
C ASP A 40 3.96 0.68 6.68
N GLY A 41 5.16 0.93 7.19
CA GLY A 41 6.04 -0.09 7.75
C GLY A 41 5.49 -0.65 9.06
N VAL A 42 5.44 -1.98 9.16
CA VAL A 42 4.92 -2.69 10.33
C VAL A 42 6.09 -3.33 11.08
N GLY A 43 6.25 -3.02 12.36
CA GLY A 43 7.26 -3.66 13.21
C GLY A 43 7.92 -2.76 14.25
N GLY A 44 7.72 -1.43 14.18
CA GLY A 44 8.16 -0.51 15.23
C GLY A 44 9.68 -0.36 15.33
N SER A 45 10.38 -0.53 14.22
CA SER A 45 11.84 -0.50 14.11
C SER A 45 12.27 -0.15 12.68
N GLU A 46 13.59 -0.03 12.45
CA GLU A 46 14.17 0.22 11.11
C GLU A 46 13.72 -0.82 10.05
N ASN A 47 13.27 -2.00 10.48
CA ASN A 47 12.77 -3.05 9.58
C ASN A 47 11.48 -2.64 8.83
N GLY A 48 10.59 -1.88 9.47
CA GLY A 48 9.35 -1.40 8.82
C GLY A 48 9.66 -0.41 7.70
N GLU A 49 10.53 0.55 7.96
CA GLU A 49 11.00 1.54 6.98
C GLU A 49 11.66 0.85 5.77
N VAL A 50 12.53 -0.15 6.02
CA VAL A 50 13.18 -0.92 4.95
C VAL A 50 12.14 -1.65 4.11
N ALA A 51 11.14 -2.29 4.74
CA ALA A 51 10.08 -2.98 4.01
C ALA A 51 9.28 -2.01 3.13
N ALA A 52 8.81 -0.90 3.71
CA ALA A 52 8.02 0.11 3.01
C ALA A 52 8.77 0.68 1.80
N ARG A 53 10.05 1.04 1.98
CA ARG A 53 10.89 1.61 0.93
C ARG A 53 11.20 0.62 -0.18
N VAL A 54 11.59 -0.61 0.15
CA VAL A 54 11.96 -1.63 -0.85
C VAL A 54 10.75 -1.98 -1.71
N ILE A 55 9.62 -2.31 -1.08
CA ILE A 55 8.43 -2.76 -1.81
C ILE A 55 7.91 -1.65 -2.74
N SER A 56 7.68 -0.45 -2.22
CA SER A 56 7.16 0.67 -3.02
C SER A 56 8.11 1.05 -4.15
N SER A 57 9.43 1.07 -3.92
CA SER A 57 10.42 1.45 -4.94
C SER A 57 10.53 0.43 -6.06
N GLU A 58 10.57 -0.87 -5.74
CA GLU A 58 10.71 -1.91 -6.75
C GLU A 58 9.45 -2.02 -7.62
N VAL A 59 8.26 -1.97 -7.00
CA VAL A 59 6.99 -2.00 -7.74
C VAL A 59 6.81 -0.72 -8.57
N GLY A 60 7.10 0.45 -8.00
CA GLY A 60 7.01 1.74 -8.69
C GLY A 60 7.87 1.81 -9.95
N LYS A 61 9.15 1.46 -9.84
CA LYS A 61 10.08 1.41 -10.99
C LYS A 61 9.62 0.41 -12.06
N ALA A 62 9.12 -0.75 -11.66
CA ALA A 62 8.68 -1.77 -12.60
C ALA A 62 7.47 -1.28 -13.42
N LEU A 63 6.57 -0.52 -12.80
CA LEU A 63 5.39 0.06 -13.47
C LEU A 63 5.70 1.27 -14.34
N GLU A 64 6.78 1.98 -14.06
CA GLU A 64 7.29 3.06 -14.93
C GLU A 64 8.08 2.53 -16.12
N SER A 65 8.40 1.24 -16.16
CA SER A 65 9.16 0.63 -17.25
C SER A 65 8.34 0.46 -18.53
N ALA A 66 9.01 0.52 -19.68
CA ALA A 66 8.37 0.32 -20.98
C ALA A 66 7.86 -1.13 -21.19
N ASP A 67 8.33 -2.09 -20.39
CA ASP A 67 7.94 -3.50 -20.44
C ASP A 67 6.75 -3.83 -19.54
N ALA A 68 6.10 -2.81 -18.95
CA ALA A 68 4.95 -3.01 -18.09
C ALA A 68 3.80 -3.71 -18.84
N LYS A 69 3.34 -4.83 -18.28
CA LYS A 69 2.16 -5.54 -18.77
C LYS A 69 0.88 -4.75 -18.45
N PRO A 70 -0.24 -5.02 -19.14
CA PRO A 70 -1.54 -4.50 -18.74
C PRO A 70 -1.81 -4.78 -17.26
N MET A 71 -2.27 -3.76 -16.54
CA MET A 71 -2.46 -3.85 -15.10
C MET A 71 -3.59 -4.83 -14.73
N SER A 72 -3.31 -5.71 -13.78
CA SER A 72 -4.27 -6.64 -13.17
C SER A 72 -3.81 -7.00 -11.75
N GLU A 73 -4.68 -7.66 -10.96
CA GLU A 73 -4.31 -8.20 -9.65
C GLU A 73 -3.15 -9.18 -9.75
N GLU A 74 -3.17 -10.07 -10.75
CA GLU A 74 -2.12 -11.07 -10.97
C GLU A 74 -0.79 -10.43 -11.34
N TYR A 75 -0.82 -9.39 -12.18
CA TYR A 75 0.40 -8.67 -12.53
C TYR A 75 0.95 -7.89 -11.33
N LEU A 76 0.10 -7.25 -10.53
CA LEU A 76 0.52 -6.60 -9.29
C LEU A 76 1.12 -7.61 -8.30
N ALA A 77 0.51 -8.78 -8.14
CA ALA A 77 1.03 -9.87 -7.31
C ALA A 77 2.40 -10.37 -7.81
N GLU A 78 2.60 -10.49 -9.13
CA GLU A 78 3.90 -10.83 -9.74
C GLU A 78 4.97 -9.77 -9.40
N LEU A 79 4.63 -8.47 -9.53
CA LEU A 79 5.55 -7.37 -9.24
C LEU A 79 5.94 -7.34 -7.76
N ILE A 80 4.98 -7.49 -6.86
CA ILE A 80 5.26 -7.56 -5.43
C ILE A 80 6.06 -8.82 -5.10
N GLY A 81 5.77 -9.95 -5.73
CA GLY A 81 6.56 -11.18 -5.58
C GLY A 81 8.04 -10.95 -5.90
N LYS A 82 8.34 -10.26 -7.01
CA LYS A 82 9.72 -9.86 -7.35
C LYS A 82 10.31 -8.88 -6.35
N ALA A 83 9.53 -7.88 -5.91
CA ALA A 83 9.99 -6.94 -4.88
C ALA A 83 10.29 -7.64 -3.54
N LYS A 84 9.55 -8.69 -3.20
CA LYS A 84 9.80 -9.54 -2.02
C LYS A 84 11.13 -10.27 -2.12
N GLU A 85 11.62 -10.66 -3.31
CA GLU A 85 12.95 -11.26 -3.44
C GLU A 85 14.05 -10.29 -2.98
N SER A 86 13.93 -9.01 -3.34
CA SER A 86 14.80 -7.95 -2.83
C SER A 86 14.65 -7.75 -1.32
N LEU A 87 13.42 -7.77 -0.81
CA LEU A 87 13.16 -7.67 0.63
C LEU A 87 13.80 -8.84 1.41
N MET A 88 13.73 -10.06 0.88
CA MET A 88 14.37 -11.25 1.43
C MET A 88 15.89 -11.11 1.49
N PHE A 89 16.50 -10.54 0.45
CA PHE A 89 17.93 -10.25 0.47
C PHE A 89 18.33 -9.30 1.60
N HIS A 90 17.52 -8.26 1.85
CA HIS A 90 17.69 -7.38 3.01
C HIS A 90 17.50 -8.12 4.33
N ALA A 91 16.46 -8.95 4.43
CA ALA A 91 16.15 -9.72 5.64
C ALA A 91 17.28 -10.65 6.07
N THR A 92 17.99 -11.29 5.13
CA THR A 92 19.10 -12.21 5.45
C THR A 92 20.33 -11.54 6.08
N ARG A 93 20.40 -10.21 6.05
CA ARG A 93 21.53 -9.42 6.58
C ARG A 93 21.31 -8.93 8.01
N ASP A 94 20.10 -9.10 8.56
CA ASP A 94 19.72 -8.70 9.91
C ASP A 94 19.08 -9.87 10.66
N VAL A 95 19.41 -10.04 11.93
CA VAL A 95 18.86 -11.10 12.80
C VAL A 95 17.34 -10.96 12.93
N LEU A 96 16.81 -9.73 12.90
CA LEU A 96 15.38 -9.45 12.94
C LEU A 96 14.78 -9.16 11.56
N GLY A 97 15.54 -9.38 10.48
CA GLY A 97 15.12 -9.02 9.14
C GLY A 97 13.88 -9.76 8.63
N TYR A 98 13.56 -10.94 9.18
CA TYR A 98 12.34 -11.68 8.85
C TYR A 98 11.07 -11.09 9.48
N GLU A 99 11.22 -10.11 10.39
CA GLU A 99 10.10 -9.33 10.93
C GLU A 99 9.76 -8.12 10.05
N MET A 100 10.53 -7.86 8.98
CA MET A 100 10.25 -6.82 7.99
C MET A 100 8.87 -7.05 7.35
N ALA A 101 7.97 -6.09 7.57
CA ALA A 101 6.64 -6.10 6.99
C ALA A 101 6.17 -4.69 6.66
N THR A 102 5.28 -4.57 5.69
CA THR A 102 4.65 -3.29 5.34
C THR A 102 3.26 -3.50 4.76
N THR A 103 2.39 -2.52 4.91
CA THR A 103 1.17 -2.40 4.09
C THR A 103 1.53 -2.00 2.65
N PHE A 104 0.55 -2.05 1.78
CA PHE A 104 0.66 -1.57 0.41
C PHE A 104 -0.65 -0.93 -0.02
N SER A 105 -0.58 0.23 -0.63
CA SER A 105 -1.71 0.90 -1.27
C SER A 105 -1.20 1.66 -2.48
N MET A 106 -1.77 1.38 -3.64
CA MET A 106 -1.32 1.90 -4.92
C MET A 106 -2.48 2.49 -5.70
N LEU A 107 -2.19 3.57 -6.41
CA LEU A 107 -3.00 4.13 -7.49
C LEU A 107 -2.17 4.11 -8.78
N TYR A 108 -2.67 3.42 -9.80
CA TYR A 108 -2.11 3.40 -11.14
C TYR A 108 -3.10 4.07 -12.11
N LEU A 109 -2.68 5.15 -12.77
CA LEU A 109 -3.52 5.97 -13.63
C LEU A 109 -3.30 5.62 -15.10
N GLU A 110 -4.39 5.32 -15.80
CA GLU A 110 -4.44 5.27 -17.26
C GLU A 110 -5.18 6.48 -17.82
N ASP A 111 -5.37 6.52 -19.14
CA ASP A 111 -5.95 7.69 -19.78
C ASP A 111 -7.43 7.95 -19.44
N SER A 112 -8.20 6.91 -19.13
CA SER A 112 -9.64 7.02 -18.86
C SER A 112 -10.09 6.29 -17.60
N ARG A 113 -9.16 5.68 -16.85
CA ARG A 113 -9.45 4.84 -15.70
C ARG A 113 -8.26 4.79 -14.75
N ALA A 114 -8.48 4.30 -13.55
CA ALA A 114 -7.39 4.02 -12.61
C ALA A 114 -7.56 2.66 -11.96
N PHE A 115 -6.44 2.02 -11.64
CA PHE A 115 -6.40 0.81 -10.86
C PHE A 115 -5.93 1.13 -9.45
N MET A 116 -6.70 0.68 -8.46
CA MET A 116 -6.31 0.69 -7.06
C MET A 116 -5.84 -0.71 -6.68
N GLY A 117 -4.66 -0.84 -6.09
CA GLY A 117 -4.14 -2.11 -5.58
C GLY A 117 -3.74 -1.98 -4.12
N TRP A 118 -4.13 -2.91 -3.25
CA TRP A 118 -3.81 -2.78 -1.82
C TRP A 118 -3.64 -4.11 -1.08
N CYS A 119 -2.91 -4.03 0.04
CA CYS A 119 -2.71 -5.08 1.02
C CYS A 119 -2.47 -4.45 2.39
N GLY A 120 -3.40 -4.59 3.33
CA GLY A 120 -3.31 -4.02 4.67
C GLY A 120 -4.45 -3.06 4.94
N ASP A 121 -4.24 -2.13 5.86
CA ASP A 121 -5.24 -1.16 6.32
C ASP A 121 -4.92 0.30 5.92
N SER A 122 -3.84 0.52 5.15
CA SER A 122 -3.70 1.72 4.35
C SER A 122 -4.79 1.79 3.28
N ARG A 123 -5.16 3.01 2.85
CA ARG A 123 -6.37 3.22 2.06
C ARG A 123 -6.16 4.10 0.85
N VAL A 124 -6.89 3.77 -0.22
CA VAL A 124 -7.08 4.64 -1.38
C VAL A 124 -8.54 5.09 -1.46
N TYR A 125 -8.77 6.37 -1.72
CA TYR A 125 -10.09 6.97 -1.81
C TYR A 125 -10.31 7.61 -3.18
N HIS A 126 -11.48 7.40 -3.77
CA HIS A 126 -11.98 8.20 -4.88
C HIS A 126 -13.02 9.18 -4.35
N VAL A 127 -12.72 10.48 -4.44
CA VAL A 127 -13.58 11.56 -3.96
C VAL A 127 -13.98 12.47 -5.12
N ARG A 128 -15.28 12.73 -5.27
CA ARG A 128 -15.84 13.64 -6.28
C ARG A 128 -16.95 14.49 -5.67
N ASN A 129 -16.91 15.79 -5.89
CA ASN A 129 -17.91 16.75 -5.38
C ASN A 129 -18.16 16.61 -3.85
N GLY A 130 -17.09 16.41 -3.07
CA GLY A 130 -17.16 16.28 -1.61
C GLY A 130 -17.72 14.96 -1.09
N LYS A 131 -17.89 13.94 -1.96
CA LYS A 131 -18.37 12.61 -1.57
C LYS A 131 -17.31 11.55 -1.88
N VAL A 132 -17.15 10.59 -0.97
CA VAL A 132 -16.38 9.37 -1.22
C VAL A 132 -17.22 8.46 -2.11
N LEU A 133 -16.78 8.25 -3.34
CA LEU A 133 -17.43 7.34 -4.30
C LEU A 133 -16.93 5.91 -4.12
N TYR A 134 -15.65 5.76 -3.76
CA TYR A 134 -15.03 4.47 -3.49
C TYR A 134 -13.95 4.62 -2.42
N LYS A 135 -13.76 3.57 -1.62
CA LYS A 135 -12.69 3.41 -0.64
C LYS A 135 -12.26 1.96 -0.67
N THR A 136 -10.95 1.71 -0.63
CA THR A 136 -10.42 0.35 -0.42
C THR A 136 -10.85 -0.19 0.94
N GLU A 137 -10.83 -1.51 1.03
CA GLU A 137 -11.28 -2.22 2.21
C GLU A 137 -10.11 -2.67 3.08
N ASP A 138 -10.16 -2.33 4.37
CA ASP A 138 -9.09 -2.68 5.30
C ASP A 138 -9.01 -4.20 5.50
N HIS A 139 -7.79 -4.72 5.38
CA HIS A 139 -7.45 -6.06 5.83
C HIS A 139 -7.13 -6.04 7.33
N SER A 140 -8.06 -5.55 8.16
CA SER A 140 -7.90 -5.45 9.62
C SER A 140 -8.85 -6.37 10.37
N LEU A 141 -8.50 -6.71 11.62
CA LEU A 141 -9.33 -7.56 12.48
C LEU A 141 -10.69 -6.93 12.72
N VAL A 142 -10.72 -5.64 13.05
CA VAL A 142 -11.98 -4.95 13.34
C VAL A 142 -12.88 -4.85 12.12
N ASN A 143 -12.32 -4.64 10.92
CA ASN A 143 -13.11 -4.68 9.70
C ASN A 143 -13.72 -6.07 9.47
N SER A 144 -12.95 -7.12 9.72
CA SER A 144 -13.46 -8.50 9.62
C SER A 144 -14.59 -8.80 10.60
N LEU A 145 -14.48 -8.32 11.85
CA LEU A 145 -15.52 -8.46 12.87
C LEU A 145 -16.79 -7.67 12.54
N VAL A 146 -16.64 -6.49 11.94
CA VAL A 146 -17.80 -5.71 11.45
C VAL A 146 -18.51 -6.48 10.34
N LYS A 147 -17.76 -7.03 9.37
CA LYS A 147 -18.34 -7.83 8.28
C LYS A 147 -19.08 -9.07 8.75
N SER A 148 -18.56 -9.76 9.77
CA SER A 148 -19.23 -10.94 10.34
C SER A 148 -20.45 -10.58 11.21
N GLY A 149 -20.67 -9.29 11.48
CA GLY A 149 -21.73 -8.81 12.36
C GLY A 149 -21.43 -9.04 13.85
N GLU A 150 -20.18 -9.33 14.21
CA GLU A 150 -19.76 -9.54 15.59
C GLU A 150 -19.64 -8.22 16.36
N ILE A 151 -19.31 -7.12 15.67
CA ILE A 151 -19.29 -5.77 16.22
C ILE A 151 -19.89 -4.76 15.22
N THR A 152 -20.28 -3.61 15.71
CA THR A 152 -20.72 -2.45 14.92
C THR A 152 -19.53 -1.60 14.45
N GLU A 153 -19.74 -0.73 13.46
CA GLU A 153 -18.72 0.24 13.02
C GLU A 153 -18.29 1.19 14.16
N GLU A 154 -19.21 1.56 15.06
CA GLU A 154 -18.91 2.41 16.22
C GLU A 154 -18.01 1.68 17.22
N GLU A 155 -18.26 0.39 17.48
CA GLU A 155 -17.43 -0.44 18.35
C GLU A 155 -16.03 -0.65 17.77
N ALA A 156 -15.91 -0.80 16.44
CA ALA A 156 -14.63 -0.95 15.77
C ALA A 156 -13.65 0.21 16.06
N LEU A 157 -14.15 1.44 16.17
CA LEU A 157 -13.33 2.64 16.43
C LEU A 157 -12.61 2.60 17.78
N THR A 158 -13.22 1.96 18.78
CA THR A 158 -12.71 1.92 20.16
C THR A 158 -12.24 0.53 20.58
N HIS A 159 -12.35 -0.46 19.69
CA HIS A 159 -12.00 -1.84 19.97
C HIS A 159 -10.52 -1.97 20.42
N PRO A 160 -10.22 -2.76 21.47
CA PRO A 160 -8.87 -2.89 22.01
C PRO A 160 -7.86 -3.46 20.99
N ARG A 161 -8.35 -4.18 19.99
CA ARG A 161 -7.54 -4.80 18.93
C ARG A 161 -7.66 -4.10 17.57
N ARG A 162 -8.03 -2.81 17.54
CA ARG A 162 -8.24 -2.04 16.30
C ARG A 162 -7.00 -1.88 15.41
N ASN A 163 -5.80 -1.99 15.97
CA ASN A 163 -4.54 -1.88 15.23
C ASN A 163 -4.03 -3.24 14.69
N ILE A 164 -4.83 -4.31 14.77
CA ILE A 164 -4.40 -5.62 14.26
C ILE A 164 -4.71 -5.69 12.76
N ILE A 165 -3.64 -5.74 11.98
CA ILE A 165 -3.67 -5.97 10.54
C ILE A 165 -3.62 -7.48 10.28
N LEU A 166 -4.46 -7.97 9.38
CA LEU A 166 -4.56 -9.37 8.98
C LEU A 166 -3.71 -9.72 7.76
N LYS A 167 -3.50 -8.76 6.84
CA LYS A 167 -2.68 -8.94 5.64
C LYS A 167 -1.61 -7.85 5.55
N ALA A 168 -0.37 -8.24 5.32
CA ALA A 168 0.75 -7.35 5.08
C ALA A 168 1.76 -8.04 4.15
N ILE A 169 2.57 -7.27 3.46
CA ILE A 169 3.70 -7.79 2.68
C ILE A 169 4.84 -8.04 3.65
N LYS A 170 5.35 -9.27 3.69
CA LYS A 170 6.40 -9.72 4.59
C LYS A 170 7.62 -10.21 3.84
N ALA A 171 8.77 -10.21 4.49
CA ALA A 171 9.96 -10.91 4.02
C ALA A 171 9.81 -12.43 4.26
N ASP A 172 8.99 -13.07 3.43
CA ASP A 172 8.83 -14.53 3.37
C ASP A 172 8.64 -15.02 1.92
N TYR A 173 8.53 -16.34 1.75
CA TYR A 173 8.32 -17.00 0.45
C TYR A 173 6.84 -17.21 0.11
N GLU A 174 5.91 -16.78 0.96
CA GLU A 174 4.49 -16.97 0.71
C GLU A 174 4.01 -16.01 -0.39
N PRO A 175 3.10 -16.42 -1.28
CA PRO A 175 2.48 -15.50 -2.22
C PRO A 175 1.78 -14.35 -1.48
N VAL A 176 1.90 -13.13 -2.02
CA VAL A 176 1.11 -12.01 -1.50
C VAL A 176 -0.33 -12.13 -1.97
N GLU A 177 -1.28 -11.93 -1.06
CA GLU A 177 -2.67 -11.69 -1.41
C GLU A 177 -2.91 -10.19 -1.48
N VAL A 178 -2.93 -9.66 -2.70
CA VAL A 178 -3.35 -8.29 -2.99
C VAL A 178 -4.75 -8.27 -3.55
N GLU A 179 -5.46 -7.17 -3.30
CA GLU A 179 -6.74 -6.88 -3.95
C GLU A 179 -6.56 -5.73 -4.93
N GLY A 180 -7.41 -5.70 -5.96
CA GLY A 180 -7.34 -4.77 -7.07
C GLY A 180 -8.72 -4.33 -7.54
N HIS A 181 -8.86 -3.05 -7.86
CA HIS A 181 -10.12 -2.50 -8.35
C HIS A 181 -9.90 -1.44 -9.42
N TRP A 182 -10.56 -1.61 -10.57
CA TRP A 182 -10.62 -0.58 -11.61
C TRP A 182 -11.73 0.41 -11.35
N ILE A 183 -11.39 1.69 -11.35
CA ILE A 183 -12.32 2.80 -11.44
C ILE A 183 -12.36 3.26 -12.89
N GLU A 184 -13.47 2.97 -13.55
CA GLU A 184 -13.69 3.25 -14.99
C GLU A 184 -14.24 4.67 -15.26
N ASP A 185 -14.67 5.38 -14.21
CA ASP A 185 -15.21 6.73 -14.29
C ASP A 185 -14.31 7.68 -13.50
N ILE A 186 -13.25 8.18 -14.13
CA ILE A 186 -12.39 9.26 -13.60
C ILE A 186 -12.43 10.50 -14.50
#